data_AF-A0A829A043-F1
#
_entry.id   AF-A0A829A043-F1
#
_cell.length_a   1.000
_cell.length_b   1.000
_cell.length_c   1.000
_cell.angle_alpha   90.00
_cell.angle_beta   90.00
_cell.angle_gamma   90.00
#
_symmetry.space_group_name_H-M   'P 1'
#
loop_
_entity.id
_entity.type
_entity.pdbx_description
1 polymer ?
#
loop_
_entity_poly.entity_id
_entity_poly.type
_entity_poly.pdbx_seq_one_letter_code
_entity_poly.pdbx_strand_id
1 'polypeptide(L)'
;MTQITVPYDVKWGSTISLRGLGDRTAGAYSLTRSVDGTLRLYSTFGDNRANLDTQVHPYYGSSVYYSIEVLDGETSTYQYEVTGNAVIRNAINGFNQGDPLEVSAGNIIKVYHAESNTRSRLMVNEVAENYTFGTLFSYYRVTDNGLVPIKQLEAEAVPQTFNLGESADERNLKELVRNVRVNGTVVDASEYEVTLRSELDTSLIGTREIDIEVRTTDGLGIVQLTVPYEVKWGNSIIAQDQAANSDKTVAVLSLTEENNLPKLTATQGDGLDSFSPVASAPQAVFYRGDLTSPRFSLLTNNLAVDAQTLRSNWNNVLRQNELAYGDVLSFEVFDSAGNNLLGNKTAVSRNEQLVKEVIGHPQAFYELTANGFNLLRINQLKVETQTIESGLTEEELSQNIESYLSTDGFDTIHVTKFIQYPDTSKAGTSNGIIEVEETLATGGTATYNYTVPFIVENSTEWIDVKIPKKLLFGTTDANS
;
A
#
# COMPACT_ATOMS: atom_id res chain seq x y z
N MET A 1 26.28 -29.53 77.48
CA MET A 1 25.80 -29.55 76.09
C MET A 1 25.45 -28.11 75.75
N THR A 2 26.26 -27.45 74.93
CA THR A 2 26.14 -26.01 74.66
C THR A 2 25.29 -25.84 73.41
N GLN A 3 24.09 -25.28 73.55
CA GLN A 3 23.18 -25.01 72.44
C GLN A 3 23.65 -23.73 71.75
N ILE A 4 24.16 -23.85 70.52
CA ILE A 4 24.53 -22.69 69.69
C ILE A 4 23.30 -22.34 68.85
N THR A 5 22.76 -21.14 69.03
CA THR A 5 21.69 -20.60 68.17
C THR A 5 22.35 -19.77 67.08
N VAL A 6 22.18 -20.18 65.82
CA VAL A 6 22.66 -19.42 64.66
C VAL A 6 21.46 -18.68 64.06
N PRO A 7 21.46 -17.34 64.03
CA PRO A 7 20.42 -16.59 63.34
C PRO A 7 20.55 -16.80 61.83
N TYR A 8 19.41 -16.93 61.15
CA TYR A 8 19.36 -16.98 59.69
C TYR A 8 18.18 -16.12 59.21
N ASP A 9 18.34 -15.52 58.03
CA ASP A 9 17.30 -14.74 57.38
C ASP A 9 16.74 -15.52 56.18
N VAL A 10 15.42 -15.59 56.09
CA VAL A 10 14.71 -16.17 54.94
C VAL A 10 14.34 -15.04 53.99
N LYS A 11 14.72 -15.20 52.72
CA LYS A 11 14.40 -14.27 51.64
C LYS A 11 13.20 -14.77 50.85
N TRP A 12 12.40 -13.85 50.33
CA TRP A 12 11.26 -14.15 49.47
C TRP A 12 11.71 -14.73 48.13
N GLY A 13 12.85 -14.30 47.58
CA GLY A 13 13.29 -14.74 46.26
C GLY A 13 12.22 -14.46 45.20
N SER A 14 11.93 -15.45 44.35
CA SER A 14 10.88 -15.34 43.33
C SER A 14 9.57 -15.98 43.83
N THR A 15 8.69 -15.16 44.40
CA THR A 15 7.49 -15.63 45.10
C THR A 15 6.26 -14.81 44.75
N ILE A 16 5.16 -15.49 44.41
CA ILE A 16 3.83 -14.88 44.32
C ILE A 16 3.23 -14.85 45.73
N SER A 17 2.92 -13.66 46.24
CA SER A 17 2.28 -13.45 47.55
C SER A 17 0.83 -13.03 47.36
N LEU A 18 -0.10 -13.87 47.85
CA LEU A 18 -1.54 -13.64 47.79
C LEU A 18 -2.07 -13.38 49.20
N ARG A 19 -2.82 -12.29 49.38
CA ARG A 19 -3.26 -11.81 50.69
C ARG A 19 -4.78 -11.86 50.86
N GLY A 20 -5.20 -12.33 52.02
CA GLY A 20 -6.59 -12.41 52.45
C GLY A 20 -7.07 -11.16 53.21
N LEU A 21 -8.14 -11.35 53.99
CA LEU A 21 -8.73 -10.31 54.83
C LEU A 21 -7.69 -9.73 55.80
N GLY A 22 -7.66 -8.40 55.90
CA GLY A 22 -6.74 -7.69 56.80
C GLY A 22 -5.28 -7.75 56.37
N ASP A 23 -5.03 -7.96 55.07
CA ASP A 23 -3.69 -7.99 54.47
C ASP A 23 -2.78 -9.13 54.98
N ARG A 24 -3.41 -10.19 55.52
CA ARG A 24 -2.75 -11.41 55.98
C ARG A 24 -2.35 -12.27 54.79
N THR A 25 -1.18 -12.89 54.84
CA THR A 25 -0.77 -13.85 53.81
C THR A 25 -1.73 -15.05 53.81
N ALA A 26 -2.40 -15.26 52.68
CA ALA A 26 -3.30 -16.40 52.44
C ALA A 26 -2.58 -17.55 51.71
N GLY A 27 -1.55 -17.22 50.93
CA GLY A 27 -0.62 -18.18 50.35
C GLY A 27 0.59 -17.47 49.74
N ALA A 28 1.76 -18.09 49.88
CA ALA A 28 3.01 -17.67 49.23
C ALA A 28 3.52 -18.82 48.35
N TYR A 29 3.70 -18.56 47.06
CA TYR A 29 4.04 -19.56 46.04
C TYR A 29 5.42 -19.26 45.45
N SER A 30 6.44 -19.93 45.97
CA SER A 30 7.85 -19.66 45.68
C SER A 30 8.37 -20.60 44.60
N LEU A 31 8.97 -20.05 43.54
CA LEU A 31 9.70 -20.83 42.56
C LEU A 31 11.10 -21.13 43.10
N THR A 32 11.43 -22.41 43.23
CA THR A 32 12.76 -22.84 43.64
C THR A 32 13.30 -23.91 42.71
N ARG A 33 14.63 -24.03 42.67
CA ARG A 33 15.33 -25.08 41.94
C ARG A 33 15.81 -26.13 42.94
N SER A 34 15.39 -27.37 42.71
CA SER A 34 15.85 -28.52 43.48
C SER A 34 17.28 -28.91 43.10
N VAL A 35 17.93 -29.76 43.91
CA VAL A 35 19.32 -30.19 43.70
C VAL A 35 19.49 -30.95 42.37
N ASP A 36 18.45 -31.66 41.93
CA ASP A 36 18.34 -32.35 40.63
C ASP A 36 18.19 -31.39 39.43
N GLY A 37 18.08 -30.08 39.68
CA GLY A 37 17.90 -29.05 38.66
C GLY A 37 16.45 -28.74 38.31
N THR A 38 15.47 -29.49 38.86
CA THR A 38 14.05 -29.33 38.56
C THR A 38 13.46 -28.09 39.22
N LEU A 39 12.65 -27.33 38.47
CA LEU A 39 11.92 -26.16 38.97
C LEU A 39 10.61 -26.59 39.64
N ARG A 40 10.35 -26.06 40.83
CA ARG A 40 9.16 -26.41 41.62
C ARG A 40 8.55 -25.17 42.29
N LEU A 41 7.23 -25.10 42.29
CA LEU A 41 6.44 -24.12 43.06
C LEU A 41 6.10 -24.71 44.43
N TYR A 42 6.54 -24.02 45.48
CA TYR A 42 6.27 -24.37 46.87
C TYR A 42 5.21 -23.44 47.45
N SER A 43 4.14 -24.00 48.02
CA SER A 43 3.18 -23.22 48.80
C SER A 43 3.61 -23.13 50.27
N THR A 44 3.67 -21.93 50.82
CA THR A 44 4.05 -21.65 52.20
C THR A 44 3.20 -20.53 52.80
N PHE A 45 3.39 -20.25 54.09
CA PHE A 45 2.72 -19.16 54.80
C PHE A 45 3.38 -17.79 54.58
N GLY A 46 4.57 -17.73 53.96
CA GLY A 46 5.27 -16.50 53.59
C GLY A 46 5.85 -15.71 54.76
N ASP A 47 5.01 -15.06 55.56
CA ASP A 47 5.41 -14.18 56.67
C ASP A 47 4.64 -14.44 57.98
N ASN A 48 5.06 -13.76 59.04
CA ASN A 48 4.44 -13.87 60.36
C ASN A 48 3.06 -13.20 60.46
N ARG A 49 2.55 -12.59 59.38
CA ARG A 49 1.19 -12.03 59.31
C ARG A 49 0.16 -13.11 59.00
N ALA A 50 0.59 -14.27 58.50
CA ALA A 50 -0.29 -15.41 58.29
C ALA A 50 -0.91 -15.87 59.62
N ASN A 51 -2.25 -16.01 59.64
CA ASN A 51 -2.97 -16.65 60.74
C ASN A 51 -3.66 -17.91 60.22
N LEU A 52 -2.98 -19.04 60.41
CA LEU A 52 -3.29 -20.32 59.76
C LEU A 52 -4.69 -20.86 60.09
N ASP A 53 -5.28 -20.46 61.22
CA ASP A 53 -6.58 -20.95 61.71
C ASP A 53 -7.76 -20.06 61.29
N THR A 54 -7.52 -18.99 60.53
CA THR A 54 -8.58 -18.08 60.06
C THR A 54 -8.94 -18.33 58.60
N GLN A 55 -10.15 -17.90 58.20
CA GLN A 55 -10.54 -17.94 56.80
C GLN A 55 -9.75 -16.94 55.96
N VAL A 56 -9.52 -17.28 54.69
CA VAL A 56 -8.83 -16.46 53.71
C VAL A 56 -9.51 -15.09 53.56
N HIS A 57 -10.82 -15.07 53.28
CA HIS A 57 -11.62 -13.85 53.26
C HIS A 57 -13.12 -14.17 53.41
N PRO A 58 -13.67 -14.24 54.64
CA PRO A 58 -15.01 -14.78 54.89
C PRO A 58 -16.14 -14.01 54.18
N TYR A 59 -15.95 -12.73 53.85
CA TYR A 59 -16.94 -11.95 53.10
C TYR A 59 -17.15 -12.43 51.65
N TYR A 60 -16.23 -13.21 51.08
CA TYR A 60 -16.39 -13.85 49.77
C TYR A 60 -17.07 -15.23 49.86
N GLY A 61 -17.32 -15.75 51.07
CA GLY A 61 -18.08 -16.98 51.24
C GLY A 61 -17.48 -18.17 50.47
N SER A 62 -18.32 -18.86 49.70
CA SER A 62 -17.91 -19.99 48.84
C SER A 62 -17.36 -19.56 47.48
N SER A 63 -17.31 -18.26 47.15
CA SER A 63 -16.74 -17.78 45.89
C SER A 63 -15.22 -17.94 45.89
N VAL A 64 -14.66 -18.22 44.71
CA VAL A 64 -13.21 -18.24 44.49
C VAL A 64 -12.65 -16.84 44.82
N TYR A 65 -11.73 -16.79 45.76
CA TYR A 65 -11.07 -15.57 46.19
C TYR A 65 -9.73 -15.38 45.46
N TYR A 66 -8.96 -16.46 45.27
CA TYR A 66 -7.86 -16.48 44.33
C TYR A 66 -7.74 -17.85 43.67
N SER A 67 -7.08 -17.90 42.52
CA SER A 67 -6.67 -19.16 41.89
C SER A 67 -5.30 -19.05 41.26
N ILE A 68 -4.66 -20.21 41.10
CA ILE A 68 -3.39 -20.37 40.39
C ILE A 68 -3.60 -21.44 39.33
N GLU A 69 -3.29 -21.08 38.11
CA GLU A 69 -3.35 -21.93 36.94
C GLU A 69 -1.96 -21.96 36.28
N VAL A 70 -1.46 -23.15 35.94
CA VAL A 70 -0.21 -23.32 35.19
C VAL A 70 -0.56 -23.73 33.77
N LEU A 71 -0.04 -22.97 32.82
CA LEU A 71 -0.23 -23.17 31.39
C LEU A 71 1.08 -23.62 30.75
N ASP A 72 0.99 -24.66 29.91
CA ASP A 72 2.02 -25.03 28.95
C ASP A 72 1.54 -24.69 27.53
N GLY A 73 2.06 -23.59 26.99
CA GLY A 73 1.44 -22.92 25.85
C GLY A 73 0.01 -22.48 26.19
N GLU A 74 -0.97 -22.97 25.44
CA GLU A 74 -2.40 -22.72 25.67
C GLU A 74 -3.07 -23.78 26.57
N THR A 75 -2.35 -24.84 26.93
CA THR A 75 -2.93 -25.97 27.68
C THR A 75 -2.79 -25.76 29.18
N SER A 76 -3.91 -25.81 29.90
CA SER A 76 -3.91 -25.85 31.36
C SER A 76 -3.43 -27.20 31.86
N THR A 77 -2.29 -27.22 32.56
CA THR A 77 -1.68 -28.45 33.10
C THR A 77 -1.96 -28.62 34.60
N TYR A 78 -2.30 -27.54 35.28
CA TYR A 78 -2.66 -27.55 36.69
C TYR A 78 -3.55 -26.35 37.04
N GLN A 79 -4.55 -26.56 37.87
CA GLN A 79 -5.43 -25.50 38.39
C GLN A 79 -5.70 -25.72 39.88
N TYR A 80 -5.61 -24.64 40.65
CA TYR A 80 -5.90 -24.63 42.08
C TYR A 80 -6.71 -23.40 42.46
N GLU A 81 -7.86 -23.61 43.09
CA GLU A 81 -8.78 -22.55 43.49
C GLU A 81 -8.96 -22.53 44.99
N VAL A 82 -8.99 -21.32 45.56
CA VAL A 82 -9.19 -21.11 46.99
C VAL A 82 -10.37 -20.18 47.20
N THR A 83 -11.37 -20.65 47.93
CA THR A 83 -12.57 -19.89 48.24
C THR A 83 -12.37 -18.96 49.43
N GLY A 84 -13.20 -17.92 49.56
CA GLY A 84 -13.13 -16.98 50.67
C GLY A 84 -13.23 -17.64 52.05
N ASN A 85 -14.05 -18.68 52.19
CA ASN A 85 -14.25 -19.43 53.43
C ASN A 85 -13.19 -20.51 53.68
N ALA A 86 -12.25 -20.75 52.76
CA ALA A 86 -11.17 -21.68 52.98
C ALA A 86 -10.34 -21.23 54.19
N VAL A 87 -9.95 -22.18 55.05
CA VAL A 87 -8.99 -21.92 56.14
C VAL A 87 -7.61 -21.76 55.54
N ILE A 88 -6.84 -20.75 55.96
CA ILE A 88 -5.52 -20.43 55.38
C ILE A 88 -4.58 -21.65 55.40
N ARG A 89 -4.54 -22.43 56.50
CA ARG A 89 -3.77 -23.69 56.55
C ARG A 89 -4.15 -24.66 55.43
N ASN A 90 -5.44 -24.81 55.15
CA ASN A 90 -5.95 -25.73 54.14
C ASN A 90 -5.70 -25.20 52.72
N ALA A 91 -5.72 -23.88 52.54
CA ALA A 91 -5.38 -23.23 51.27
C ALA A 91 -3.88 -23.42 50.91
N ILE A 92 -3.00 -23.38 51.91
CA ILE A 92 -1.56 -23.62 51.71
C ILE A 92 -1.30 -25.12 51.49
N ASN A 93 -1.77 -25.97 52.40
CA ASN A 93 -1.53 -27.41 52.35
C ASN A 93 -2.32 -28.12 51.24
N GLY A 94 -3.35 -27.49 50.69
CA GLY A 94 -4.16 -28.06 49.62
C GLY A 94 -3.53 -27.88 48.24
N PHE A 95 -2.59 -26.94 48.08
CA PHE A 95 -1.88 -26.76 46.82
C PHE A 95 -1.09 -28.01 46.48
N ASN A 96 -1.41 -28.63 45.34
CA ASN A 96 -0.85 -29.87 44.84
C ASN A 96 -0.79 -30.97 45.93
N GLN A 97 -1.88 -31.08 46.70
CA GLN A 97 -2.04 -32.06 47.79
C GLN A 97 -0.96 -31.95 48.88
N GLY A 98 -0.31 -30.78 48.99
CA GLY A 98 0.76 -30.50 49.96
C GLY A 98 2.17 -30.73 49.41
N ASP A 99 2.29 -31.32 48.23
CA ASP A 99 3.57 -31.53 47.56
C ASP A 99 3.94 -30.32 46.68
N PRO A 100 5.24 -30.02 46.49
CA PRO A 100 5.65 -28.99 45.56
C PRO A 100 5.25 -29.33 44.12
N LEU A 101 4.75 -28.35 43.37
CA LEU A 101 4.33 -28.56 41.98
C LEU A 101 5.53 -28.41 41.05
N GLU A 102 5.84 -29.44 40.27
CA GLU A 102 6.85 -29.37 39.21
C GLU A 102 6.37 -28.47 38.06
N VAL A 103 7.26 -27.58 37.61
CA VAL A 103 7.04 -26.67 36.48
C VAL A 103 8.27 -26.63 35.60
N SER A 104 8.11 -26.22 34.35
CA SER A 104 9.19 -26.07 33.38
C SER A 104 9.39 -24.60 33.00
N ALA A 105 10.63 -24.25 32.65
CA ALA A 105 10.90 -22.97 32.02
C ALA A 105 10.04 -22.83 30.75
N GLY A 106 9.37 -21.70 30.60
CA GLY A 106 8.39 -21.46 29.54
C GLY A 106 6.93 -21.58 29.99
N ASN A 107 6.62 -22.32 31.07
CA ASN A 107 5.26 -22.34 31.61
C ASN A 107 4.81 -20.94 32.05
N ILE A 108 3.51 -20.66 31.92
CA ILE A 108 2.89 -19.42 32.40
C ILE A 108 2.06 -19.71 33.64
N ILE A 109 2.33 -19.00 34.73
CA ILE A 109 1.49 -19.00 35.92
C ILE A 109 0.48 -17.86 35.77
N LYS A 110 -0.78 -18.22 35.60
CA LYS A 110 -1.91 -17.29 35.63
C LYS A 110 -2.50 -17.28 37.03
N VAL A 111 -2.64 -16.09 37.58
CA VAL A 111 -3.15 -15.87 38.93
C VAL A 111 -4.40 -15.01 38.84
N TYR A 112 -5.51 -15.53 39.32
CA TYR A 112 -6.71 -14.74 39.59
C TYR A 112 -6.71 -14.28 41.04
N HIS A 113 -7.15 -13.05 41.32
CA HIS A 113 -7.36 -12.59 42.68
C HIS A 113 -8.51 -11.57 42.74
N ALA A 114 -9.50 -11.81 43.61
CA ALA A 114 -10.72 -10.99 43.71
C ALA A 114 -10.43 -9.53 44.12
N GLU A 115 -9.35 -9.30 44.88
CA GLU A 115 -8.82 -7.97 45.25
C GLU A 115 -7.39 -7.73 44.70
N SER A 116 -7.17 -8.12 43.44
CA SER A 116 -5.88 -8.15 42.74
C SER A 116 -5.03 -6.88 42.94
N ASN A 117 -5.63 -5.70 42.76
CA ASN A 117 -4.96 -4.40 42.85
C ASN A 117 -4.22 -4.20 44.19
N THR A 118 -4.78 -4.68 45.29
CA THR A 118 -4.22 -4.47 46.63
C THR A 118 -3.55 -5.69 47.24
N ARG A 119 -3.88 -6.90 46.78
CA ARG A 119 -3.57 -8.14 47.52
C ARG A 119 -2.94 -9.27 46.70
N SER A 120 -2.69 -9.06 45.40
CA SER A 120 -1.82 -9.95 44.60
C SER A 120 -0.48 -9.27 44.32
N ARG A 121 0.63 -9.91 44.70
CA ARG A 121 1.98 -9.35 44.56
C ARG A 121 2.97 -10.40 44.05
N LEU A 122 3.94 -9.96 43.26
CA LEU A 122 5.18 -10.71 43.01
C LEU A 122 6.30 -10.08 43.82
N MET A 123 7.07 -10.90 44.51
CA MET A 123 8.29 -10.48 45.17
C MET A 123 9.42 -10.43 44.14
N VAL A 124 9.95 -9.24 43.88
CA VAL A 124 11.08 -9.00 42.98
C VAL A 124 12.16 -8.28 43.78
N ASN A 125 13.35 -8.88 43.89
CA ASN A 125 14.44 -8.34 44.72
C ASN A 125 13.99 -7.99 46.15
N GLU A 126 13.18 -8.84 46.77
CA GLU A 126 12.59 -8.65 48.11
C GLU A 126 11.57 -7.50 48.23
N VAL A 127 11.18 -6.88 47.13
CA VAL A 127 10.15 -5.83 47.08
C VAL A 127 8.85 -6.41 46.51
N ALA A 128 7.73 -6.12 47.17
CA ALA A 128 6.42 -6.56 46.73
C ALA A 128 5.86 -5.62 45.65
N GLU A 129 5.71 -6.10 44.43
CA GLU A 129 5.16 -5.34 43.30
C GLU A 129 3.86 -5.94 42.78
N ASN A 130 2.98 -5.10 42.22
CA ASN A 130 1.73 -5.54 41.62
C ASN A 130 1.88 -5.58 40.08
N TYR A 131 1.57 -6.74 39.49
CA TYR A 131 1.59 -6.94 38.03
C TYR A 131 0.23 -7.40 37.50
N THR A 132 -0.83 -6.89 38.13
CA THR A 132 -2.21 -7.17 37.72
C THR A 132 -2.70 -6.17 36.67
N PHE A 133 -1.99 -5.03 36.56
CA PHE A 133 -2.25 -3.96 35.60
C PHE A 133 -3.71 -3.48 35.60
N GLY A 134 -4.31 -3.41 36.80
CA GLY A 134 -5.71 -2.98 36.97
C GLY A 134 -6.76 -4.06 36.72
N THR A 135 -6.35 -5.29 36.35
CA THR A 135 -7.24 -6.43 36.07
C THR A 135 -7.29 -7.41 37.25
N LEU A 136 -8.21 -8.39 37.19
CA LEU A 136 -8.27 -9.46 38.20
C LEU A 136 -7.18 -10.53 38.02
N PHE A 137 -6.39 -10.44 36.94
CA PHE A 137 -5.40 -11.44 36.58
C PHE A 137 -3.98 -10.86 36.53
N SER A 138 -3.02 -11.68 36.92
CA SER A 138 -1.59 -11.44 36.71
C SER A 138 -0.93 -12.70 36.14
N TYR A 139 0.07 -12.50 35.30
CA TYR A 139 0.72 -13.58 34.56
C TYR A 139 2.21 -13.55 34.79
N TYR A 140 2.80 -14.72 34.99
CA TYR A 140 4.22 -14.85 35.27
C TYR A 140 4.82 -15.98 34.43
N ARG A 141 5.82 -15.67 33.61
CA ARG A 141 6.59 -16.68 32.88
C ARG A 141 7.60 -17.31 33.83
N VAL A 142 7.58 -18.64 33.91
CA VAL A 142 8.62 -19.42 34.58
C VAL A 142 9.89 -19.35 33.74
N THR A 143 10.99 -18.91 34.35
CA THR A 143 12.32 -18.94 33.75
C THR A 143 13.28 -19.69 34.67
N ASP A 144 14.46 -20.03 34.17
CA ASP A 144 15.52 -20.64 34.96
C ASP A 144 15.95 -19.81 36.19
N ASN A 145 15.71 -18.50 36.15
CA ASN A 145 16.15 -17.53 37.14
C ASN A 145 15.02 -17.00 38.04
N GLY A 146 13.76 -17.37 37.78
CA GLY A 146 12.62 -16.81 38.50
C GLY A 146 11.36 -16.67 37.65
N LEU A 147 10.33 -16.18 38.30
CA LEU A 147 9.08 -15.70 37.72
C LEU A 147 9.27 -14.29 37.18
N VAL A 148 9.03 -14.14 35.87
CA VAL A 148 9.08 -12.84 35.18
C VAL A 148 7.65 -12.41 34.88
N PRO A 149 7.21 -11.21 35.29
CA PRO A 149 5.87 -10.72 34.99
C PRO A 149 5.70 -10.53 33.49
N ILE A 150 4.55 -10.91 32.97
CA ILE A 150 4.15 -10.69 31.57
C ILE A 150 2.72 -10.17 31.51
N LYS A 151 2.37 -9.56 30.38
CA LYS A 151 0.99 -9.24 30.00
C LYS A 151 0.51 -10.29 29.00
N GLN A 152 -0.66 -10.88 29.24
CA GLN A 152 -1.34 -11.65 28.21
C GLN A 152 -1.92 -10.66 27.20
N LEU A 153 -1.28 -10.55 26.04
CA LEU A 153 -1.68 -9.65 24.97
C LEU A 153 -2.43 -10.42 23.90
N GLU A 154 -3.60 -9.93 23.54
CA GLU A 154 -4.46 -10.47 22.49
C GLU A 154 -4.83 -9.34 21.54
N ALA A 155 -4.92 -9.63 20.25
CA ALA A 155 -5.35 -8.68 19.23
C ALA A 155 -5.92 -9.45 18.02
N GLU A 156 -6.82 -8.81 17.27
CA GLU A 156 -7.38 -9.37 16.04
C GLU A 156 -6.76 -8.66 14.84
N ALA A 157 -6.34 -9.44 13.83
CA ALA A 157 -5.88 -8.89 12.55
C ALA A 157 -7.05 -8.25 11.78
N VAL A 158 -6.78 -7.12 11.12
CA VAL A 158 -7.72 -6.39 10.27
C VAL A 158 -7.27 -6.51 8.81
N PRO A 159 -8.05 -7.18 7.94
CA PRO A 159 -7.71 -7.27 6.52
C PRO A 159 -7.55 -5.90 5.85
N GLN A 160 -6.55 -5.76 5.00
CA GLN A 160 -6.25 -4.50 4.32
C GLN A 160 -6.48 -4.57 2.80
N THR A 161 -6.60 -3.42 2.17
CA THR A 161 -6.59 -3.28 0.71
C THR A 161 -5.58 -2.21 0.31
N PHE A 162 -4.83 -2.48 -0.74
CA PHE A 162 -3.84 -1.58 -1.33
C PHE A 162 -4.05 -1.47 -2.83
N ASN A 163 -3.75 -0.30 -3.38
CA ASN A 163 -3.57 -0.17 -4.81
C ASN A 163 -2.16 -0.64 -5.19
N LEU A 164 -2.02 -1.19 -6.40
CA LEU A 164 -0.75 -1.67 -6.92
C LEU A 164 0.28 -0.54 -6.92
N GLY A 165 1.46 -0.77 -6.33
CA GLY A 165 2.54 0.21 -6.23
C GLY A 165 2.33 1.33 -5.21
N GLU A 166 1.29 1.23 -4.38
CA GLU A 166 1.08 2.12 -3.23
C GLU A 166 2.19 1.93 -2.19
N SER A 167 2.69 3.04 -1.65
CA SER A 167 3.65 3.01 -0.54
C SER A 167 2.93 2.67 0.76
N ALA A 168 3.51 1.77 1.53
CA ALA A 168 3.03 1.45 2.87
C ALA A 168 3.76 2.23 3.99
N ASP A 169 4.78 3.02 3.65
CA ASP A 169 5.67 3.65 4.64
C ASP A 169 4.95 4.69 5.53
N GLU A 170 3.88 5.31 5.01
CA GLU A 170 3.09 6.32 5.73
C GLU A 170 1.85 5.73 6.41
N ARG A 171 1.61 4.41 6.30
CA ARG A 171 0.43 3.78 6.90
C ARG A 171 0.54 3.78 8.42
N ASN A 172 -0.57 4.13 9.06
CA ASN A 172 -0.74 3.93 10.49
C ASN A 172 -0.85 2.42 10.79
N LEU A 173 0.26 1.79 11.20
CA LEU A 173 0.31 0.35 11.47
C LEU A 173 -0.69 -0.11 12.54
N LYS A 174 -1.22 0.78 13.38
CA LYS A 174 -2.25 0.43 14.36
C LYS A 174 -3.59 0.07 13.74
N GLU A 175 -3.83 0.46 12.47
CA GLU A 175 -5.03 0.07 11.71
C GLU A 175 -5.01 -1.39 11.25
N LEU A 176 -3.85 -2.06 11.34
CA LEU A 176 -3.70 -3.48 11.02
C LEU A 176 -4.33 -4.40 12.08
N VAL A 177 -4.69 -3.85 13.24
CA VAL A 177 -5.24 -4.61 14.37
C VAL A 177 -6.44 -3.92 14.99
N ARG A 178 -7.29 -4.71 15.63
CA ARG A 178 -8.41 -4.23 16.45
C ARG A 178 -8.58 -5.08 17.70
N ASN A 179 -9.43 -4.64 18.61
CA ASN A 179 -9.77 -5.36 19.84
C ASN A 179 -8.53 -5.77 20.66
N VAL A 180 -7.51 -4.89 20.73
CA VAL A 180 -6.30 -5.16 21.49
C VAL A 180 -6.63 -5.21 22.99
N ARG A 181 -6.28 -6.33 23.63
CA ARG A 181 -6.58 -6.61 25.03
C ARG A 181 -5.33 -7.00 25.79
N VAL A 182 -5.21 -6.46 27.00
CA VAL A 182 -4.23 -6.88 28.00
C VAL A 182 -4.97 -7.54 29.15
N ASN A 183 -4.62 -8.79 29.47
CA ASN A 183 -5.23 -9.57 30.54
C ASN A 183 -6.77 -9.59 30.44
N GLY A 184 -7.29 -9.73 29.21
CA GLY A 184 -8.73 -9.76 28.89
C GLY A 184 -9.42 -8.39 28.78
N THR A 185 -8.75 -7.29 29.13
CA THR A 185 -9.32 -5.93 29.11
C THR A 185 -8.85 -5.15 27.88
N VAL A 186 -9.77 -4.47 27.19
CA VAL A 186 -9.44 -3.63 26.03
C VAL A 186 -8.57 -2.46 26.48
N VAL A 187 -7.51 -2.17 25.73
CA VAL A 187 -6.57 -1.07 26.01
C VAL A 187 -6.60 0.00 24.92
N ASP A 188 -6.19 1.21 25.27
CA ASP A 188 -6.04 2.30 24.31
C ASP A 188 -4.89 2.04 23.34
N ALA A 189 -4.97 2.62 22.14
CA ALA A 189 -3.90 2.60 21.16
C ALA A 189 -2.56 3.08 21.73
N SER A 190 -2.53 3.99 22.70
CA SER A 190 -1.29 4.49 23.33
C SER A 190 -0.52 3.44 24.14
N GLU A 191 -1.16 2.32 24.51
CA GLU A 191 -0.58 1.28 25.37
C GLU A 191 0.22 0.23 24.58
N TYR A 192 0.20 0.29 23.25
CA TYR A 192 0.92 -0.66 22.39
C TYR A 192 1.49 -0.03 21.12
N GLU A 193 2.44 -0.75 20.55
CA GLU A 193 3.06 -0.49 19.26
C GLU A 193 2.82 -1.68 18.33
N VAL A 194 2.76 -1.39 17.03
CA VAL A 194 2.66 -2.40 15.97
C VAL A 194 3.86 -2.22 15.06
N THR A 195 4.57 -3.31 14.79
CA THR A 195 5.72 -3.33 13.90
C THR A 195 5.54 -4.40 12.84
N LEU A 196 5.99 -4.11 11.61
CA LEU A 196 6.03 -5.10 10.54
C LEU A 196 7.24 -6.03 10.75
N ARG A 197 7.07 -7.33 10.51
CA ARG A 197 8.17 -8.31 10.56
C ARG A 197 8.76 -8.61 9.19
N SER A 198 8.10 -8.15 8.13
CA SER A 198 8.55 -8.21 6.74
C SER A 198 8.10 -6.95 6.00
N GLU A 199 8.66 -6.70 4.82
CA GLU A 199 8.21 -5.60 3.95
C GLU A 199 6.84 -5.91 3.35
N LEU A 200 6.02 -4.86 3.17
CA LEU A 200 4.77 -4.95 2.40
C LEU A 200 5.10 -4.91 0.91
N ASP A 201 4.74 -5.96 0.18
CA ASP A 201 4.91 -6.04 -1.26
C ASP A 201 3.60 -5.71 -1.97
N THR A 202 3.50 -4.47 -2.46
CA THR A 202 2.38 -3.98 -3.28
C THR A 202 2.71 -4.03 -4.78
N SER A 203 3.75 -4.74 -5.21
CA SER A 203 4.17 -4.79 -6.62
C SER A 203 3.41 -5.80 -7.48
N LEU A 204 2.62 -6.67 -6.84
CA LEU A 204 1.86 -7.77 -7.42
C LEU A 204 0.41 -7.73 -6.94
N ILE A 205 -0.55 -7.95 -7.86
CA ILE A 205 -1.97 -8.04 -7.49
C ILE A 205 -2.30 -9.33 -6.72
N GLY A 206 -3.42 -9.31 -6.00
CA GLY A 206 -4.01 -10.48 -5.36
C GLY A 206 -3.88 -10.50 -3.84
N THR A 207 -4.36 -11.58 -3.23
CA THR A 207 -4.34 -11.78 -1.77
C THR A 207 -2.97 -12.24 -1.30
N ARG A 208 -2.50 -11.61 -0.24
CA ARG A 208 -1.19 -11.83 0.38
C ARG A 208 -1.33 -11.69 1.89
N GLU A 209 -0.27 -12.02 2.61
CA GLU A 209 -0.22 -11.96 4.05
C GLU A 209 1.04 -11.24 4.51
N ILE A 210 0.95 -10.55 5.64
CA ILE A 210 2.10 -9.94 6.31
C ILE A 210 2.11 -10.30 7.79
N ASP A 211 3.27 -10.66 8.31
CA ASP A 211 3.47 -10.88 9.73
C ASP A 211 3.76 -9.56 10.44
N ILE A 212 3.05 -9.33 11.52
CA ILE A 212 3.24 -8.18 12.41
C ILE A 212 3.53 -8.64 13.83
N GLU A 213 4.17 -7.77 14.60
CA GLU A 213 4.27 -7.91 16.05
C GLU A 213 3.56 -6.74 16.73
N VAL A 214 2.66 -7.07 17.65
CA VAL A 214 2.06 -6.12 18.58
C VAL A 214 2.76 -6.27 19.92
N ARG A 215 3.25 -5.16 20.47
CA ARG A 215 3.98 -5.13 21.73
C ARG A 215 3.45 -4.03 22.62
N THR A 216 3.24 -4.32 23.91
CA THR A 216 2.89 -3.27 24.88
C THR A 216 4.07 -2.32 25.07
N THR A 217 3.82 -1.04 25.33
CA THR A 217 4.89 -0.01 25.41
C THR A 217 5.89 -0.26 26.54
N ASP A 218 5.49 -0.96 27.60
CA ASP A 218 6.37 -1.41 28.68
C ASP A 218 7.17 -2.69 28.36
N GLY A 219 6.94 -3.29 27.19
CA GLY A 219 7.63 -4.50 26.71
C GLY A 219 7.19 -5.81 27.37
N LEU A 220 6.16 -5.81 28.21
CA LEU A 220 5.75 -6.99 28.99
C LEU A 220 4.76 -7.91 28.25
N GLY A 221 4.09 -7.42 27.20
CA GLY A 221 3.18 -8.19 26.37
C GLY A 221 3.61 -8.16 24.91
N ILE A 222 3.65 -9.33 24.28
CA ILE A 222 3.99 -9.49 22.86
C ILE A 222 3.04 -10.54 22.26
N VAL A 223 2.49 -10.23 21.09
CA VAL A 223 1.75 -11.18 20.26
C VAL A 223 2.13 -10.98 18.79
N GLN A 224 2.24 -12.07 18.05
CA GLN A 224 2.50 -12.06 16.61
C GLN A 224 1.23 -12.47 15.88
N LEU A 225 0.90 -11.73 14.82
CA LEU A 225 -0.30 -11.93 14.02
C LEU A 225 0.07 -11.93 12.55
N THR A 226 -0.69 -12.69 11.76
CA THR A 226 -0.64 -12.63 10.30
C THR A 226 -1.85 -11.84 9.81
N VAL A 227 -1.60 -10.77 9.06
CA VAL A 227 -2.63 -9.86 8.54
C VAL A 227 -2.81 -10.11 7.05
N PRO A 228 -3.99 -10.51 6.58
CA PRO A 228 -4.25 -10.64 5.16
C PRO A 228 -4.40 -9.26 4.52
N TYR A 229 -3.89 -9.10 3.30
CA TYR A 229 -4.12 -7.91 2.49
C TYR A 229 -4.35 -8.26 1.03
N GLU A 230 -5.14 -7.43 0.35
CA GLU A 230 -5.42 -7.55 -1.08
C GLU A 230 -4.80 -6.38 -1.84
N VAL A 231 -4.01 -6.68 -2.87
CA VAL A 231 -3.48 -5.68 -3.80
C VAL A 231 -4.34 -5.66 -5.06
N LYS A 232 -4.88 -4.49 -5.37
CA LYS A 232 -5.80 -4.23 -6.49
C LYS A 232 -5.10 -3.44 -7.59
N TRP A 233 -5.63 -3.47 -8.80
CA TRP A 233 -5.07 -2.69 -9.91
C TRP A 233 -5.11 -1.19 -9.61
N GLY A 234 -6.22 -0.68 -9.07
CA GLY A 234 -6.39 0.76 -8.87
C GLY A 234 -6.22 1.52 -10.19
N ASN A 235 -5.52 2.65 -10.15
CA ASN A 235 -5.24 3.46 -11.34
C ASN A 235 -3.95 2.97 -12.03
N SER A 236 -4.09 2.10 -13.03
CA SER A 236 -2.95 1.50 -13.73
C SER A 236 -3.09 1.57 -15.25
N ILE A 237 -1.98 1.82 -15.94
CA ILE A 237 -1.81 1.54 -17.37
C ILE A 237 -0.78 0.42 -17.56
N ILE A 238 -1.10 -0.54 -18.42
CA ILE A 238 -0.48 -1.84 -18.52
C ILE A 238 0.06 -2.05 -19.93
N ALA A 239 1.32 -2.47 -20.03
CA ALA A 239 1.87 -3.08 -21.23
C ALA A 239 1.84 -4.60 -21.11
N GLN A 240 1.12 -5.27 -22.01
CA GLN A 240 1.07 -6.72 -22.09
C GLN A 240 2.17 -7.26 -22.99
N ASP A 241 2.62 -8.48 -22.68
CA ASP A 241 3.61 -9.18 -23.46
C ASP A 241 3.02 -9.72 -24.77
N GLN A 242 3.84 -9.85 -25.81
CA GLN A 242 3.38 -10.31 -27.12
C GLN A 242 3.57 -11.79 -27.39
N ALA A 243 4.45 -12.51 -26.65
CA ALA A 243 4.75 -13.90 -26.94
C ALA A 243 3.44 -14.67 -27.13
N ALA A 244 3.24 -15.32 -28.30
CA ALA A 244 1.98 -15.37 -29.05
C ALA A 244 0.68 -15.90 -28.40
N ASN A 245 0.58 -16.09 -27.08
CA ASN A 245 -0.65 -16.31 -26.30
C ASN A 245 -0.56 -15.79 -24.84
N SER A 246 0.43 -14.95 -24.53
CA SER A 246 0.67 -14.38 -23.21
C SER A 246 -0.05 -13.02 -23.13
N ASP A 247 -1.08 -12.91 -22.29
CA ASP A 247 -1.63 -11.60 -21.89
C ASP A 247 -1.02 -11.12 -20.56
N LYS A 248 0.09 -11.75 -20.14
CA LYS A 248 0.85 -11.35 -18.96
C LYS A 248 1.39 -9.94 -19.15
N THR A 249 1.39 -9.19 -18.07
CA THR A 249 2.00 -7.86 -18.00
C THR A 249 3.53 -7.92 -18.15
N VAL A 250 4.10 -7.02 -18.96
CA VAL A 250 5.53 -6.69 -19.00
C VAL A 250 5.85 -5.66 -17.92
N ALA A 251 5.07 -4.57 -17.91
CA ALA A 251 5.18 -3.49 -16.95
C ALA A 251 3.81 -2.82 -16.76
N VAL A 252 3.55 -2.39 -15.52
CA VAL A 252 2.45 -1.50 -15.17
C VAL A 252 3.03 -0.17 -14.72
N LEU A 253 2.42 0.94 -15.13
CA LEU A 253 2.57 2.23 -14.46
C LEU A 253 1.33 2.43 -13.58
N SER A 254 1.53 2.34 -12.27
CA SER A 254 0.50 2.64 -11.29
C SER A 254 0.57 4.10 -10.87
N LEU A 255 -0.57 4.79 -10.94
CA LEU A 255 -0.76 6.16 -10.48
C LEU A 255 -1.30 6.15 -9.05
N THR A 256 -0.46 6.59 -8.13
CA THR A 256 -0.79 6.79 -6.72
C THR A 256 -0.62 8.26 -6.35
N GLU A 257 -1.00 8.62 -5.13
CA GLU A 257 -0.85 9.98 -4.62
C GLU A 257 0.11 9.97 -3.42
N GLU A 258 1.01 10.94 -3.40
CA GLU A 258 1.93 11.20 -2.29
C GLU A 258 1.98 12.71 -2.07
N ASN A 259 1.65 13.19 -0.87
CA ASN A 259 1.61 14.62 -0.54
C ASN A 259 0.74 15.48 -1.50
N ASN A 260 -0.42 14.96 -1.94
CA ASN A 260 -1.31 15.57 -2.95
C ASN A 260 -0.70 15.76 -4.35
N LEU A 261 0.39 15.05 -4.66
CA LEU A 261 1.00 15.03 -5.99
C LEU A 261 0.90 13.63 -6.59
N PRO A 262 0.72 13.53 -7.92
CA PRO A 262 0.73 12.23 -8.59
C PRO A 262 2.12 11.60 -8.52
N LYS A 263 2.14 10.31 -8.22
CA LYS A 263 3.33 9.47 -8.25
C LYS A 263 3.07 8.29 -9.17
N LEU A 264 4.01 8.05 -10.08
CA LEU A 264 4.00 6.84 -10.89
C LEU A 264 5.03 5.86 -10.37
N THR A 265 4.61 4.60 -10.24
CA THR A 265 5.49 3.48 -9.89
C THR A 265 5.36 2.40 -10.97
N ALA A 266 6.48 1.97 -11.52
CA ALA A 266 6.55 0.82 -12.39
C ALA A 266 6.52 -0.49 -11.59
N THR A 267 5.49 -1.31 -11.76
CA THR A 267 5.22 -2.53 -10.97
C THR A 267 4.99 -3.77 -11.86
N GLN A 268 4.99 -4.96 -11.25
CA GLN A 268 4.82 -6.22 -11.97
C GLN A 268 3.35 -6.52 -12.30
N GLY A 269 2.42 -6.16 -11.41
CA GLY A 269 0.99 -6.43 -11.61
C GLY A 269 0.66 -7.93 -11.51
N ASP A 270 0.16 -8.52 -12.59
CA ASP A 270 -0.05 -9.98 -12.75
C ASP A 270 1.04 -10.62 -13.64
N GLY A 271 2.08 -9.84 -13.92
CA GLY A 271 2.95 -10.01 -15.07
C GLY A 271 4.04 -11.05 -14.95
N LEU A 272 4.90 -11.03 -15.97
CA LEU A 272 6.06 -11.91 -16.12
C LEU A 272 6.90 -11.98 -14.83
N ASP A 273 7.33 -13.20 -14.51
CA ASP A 273 8.29 -13.45 -13.43
C ASP A 273 9.54 -12.59 -13.68
N SER A 274 10.14 -12.08 -12.61
CA SER A 274 11.20 -11.05 -12.65
C SER A 274 12.30 -11.29 -13.69
N PHE A 275 12.70 -12.54 -13.91
CA PHE A 275 13.82 -12.93 -14.78
C PHE A 275 13.41 -13.33 -16.21
N SER A 276 12.13 -13.22 -16.56
CA SER A 276 11.66 -13.56 -17.90
C SER A 276 12.06 -12.48 -18.90
N PRO A 277 12.50 -12.86 -20.12
CA PRO A 277 12.71 -11.90 -21.20
C PRO A 277 11.36 -11.30 -21.62
N VAL A 278 11.39 -10.06 -22.09
CA VAL A 278 10.21 -9.35 -22.59
C VAL A 278 10.11 -9.52 -24.11
N ALA A 279 8.92 -9.85 -24.62
CA ALA A 279 8.63 -9.91 -26.05
C ALA A 279 8.01 -8.59 -26.58
N SER A 280 7.71 -7.66 -25.67
CA SER A 280 7.22 -6.33 -25.98
C SER A 280 8.11 -5.24 -25.39
N ALA A 281 8.31 -4.17 -26.16
CA ALA A 281 9.02 -2.96 -25.76
C ALA A 281 8.01 -1.82 -25.54
N PRO A 282 7.49 -1.63 -24.32
CA PRO A 282 6.68 -0.46 -24.03
C PRO A 282 7.52 0.81 -23.98
N GLN A 283 6.88 1.92 -24.31
CA GLN A 283 7.45 3.27 -24.25
C GLN A 283 6.40 4.22 -23.67
N ALA A 284 6.86 5.09 -22.77
CA ALA A 284 6.06 6.12 -22.14
C ALA A 284 6.74 7.48 -22.33
N VAL A 285 6.04 8.48 -22.86
CA VAL A 285 6.60 9.83 -23.03
C VAL A 285 5.72 10.84 -22.31
N PHE A 286 6.33 11.76 -21.57
CA PHE A 286 5.62 12.68 -20.69
C PHE A 286 5.68 14.11 -21.22
N TYR A 287 4.55 14.79 -21.16
CA TYR A 287 4.32 16.13 -21.70
C TYR A 287 3.61 17.02 -20.68
N ARG A 288 3.65 18.34 -20.92
CA ARG A 288 2.88 19.33 -20.17
C ARG A 288 2.46 20.45 -21.13
N GLY A 289 1.18 20.48 -21.49
CA GLY A 289 0.64 21.38 -22.52
C GLY A 289 0.93 20.87 -23.93
N ASP A 290 2.04 21.29 -24.52
CA ASP A 290 2.40 20.95 -25.92
C ASP A 290 2.90 19.51 -26.06
N LEU A 291 2.15 18.69 -26.81
CA LEU A 291 2.47 17.26 -27.03
C LEU A 291 3.59 17.04 -28.06
N THR A 292 4.17 18.10 -28.63
CA THR A 292 5.34 18.02 -29.51
C THR A 292 6.67 18.19 -28.75
N SER A 293 6.61 18.64 -27.50
CA SER A 293 7.77 18.97 -26.66
C SER A 293 7.84 18.05 -25.44
N PRO A 294 8.43 16.83 -25.56
CA PRO A 294 8.49 15.89 -24.45
C PRO A 294 9.40 16.39 -23.32
N ARG A 295 8.95 16.19 -22.08
CA ARG A 295 9.73 16.49 -20.86
C ARG A 295 10.75 15.41 -20.56
N PHE A 296 10.31 14.16 -20.61
CA PHE A 296 11.14 12.97 -20.41
C PHE A 296 10.42 11.73 -20.96
N SER A 297 11.11 10.60 -21.00
CA SER A 297 10.57 9.33 -21.48
C SER A 297 11.07 8.14 -20.67
N LEU A 298 10.26 7.10 -20.63
CA LEU A 298 10.62 5.76 -20.18
C LEU A 298 10.69 4.89 -21.42
N LEU A 299 11.90 4.47 -21.78
CA LEU A 299 12.16 3.72 -22.99
C LEU A 299 12.60 2.30 -22.66
N THR A 300 12.26 1.36 -23.54
CA THR A 300 12.81 0.01 -23.52
C THR A 300 13.99 -0.06 -24.48
N ASN A 301 15.19 0.22 -23.97
CA ASN A 301 16.39 0.39 -24.81
C ASN A 301 17.02 -0.92 -25.29
N ASN A 302 16.72 -2.06 -24.65
CA ASN A 302 17.27 -3.36 -25.00
C ASN A 302 16.24 -4.45 -24.67
N LEU A 303 15.75 -5.16 -25.68
CA LEU A 303 14.78 -6.24 -25.54
C LEU A 303 15.34 -7.52 -24.90
N ALA A 304 16.66 -7.62 -24.71
CA ALA A 304 17.29 -8.71 -23.96
C ALA A 304 17.28 -8.49 -22.44
N VAL A 305 16.73 -7.36 -21.95
CA VAL A 305 16.55 -7.14 -20.51
C VAL A 305 15.39 -7.98 -19.98
N ASP A 306 15.53 -8.44 -18.75
CA ASP A 306 14.44 -9.04 -18.00
C ASP A 306 13.43 -7.96 -17.55
N ALA A 307 12.21 -8.41 -17.24
CA ALA A 307 11.11 -7.53 -16.87
C ALA A 307 11.38 -6.72 -15.59
N GLN A 308 12.13 -7.26 -14.62
CA GLN A 308 12.50 -6.53 -13.40
C GLN A 308 13.46 -5.38 -13.69
N THR A 309 14.47 -5.62 -14.54
CA THR A 309 15.44 -4.59 -14.95
C THR A 309 14.73 -3.45 -15.68
N LEU A 310 13.78 -3.74 -16.58
CA LEU A 310 12.98 -2.73 -17.26
C LEU A 310 12.23 -1.82 -16.27
N ARG A 311 11.49 -2.42 -15.33
CA ARG A 311 10.71 -1.67 -14.32
C ARG A 311 11.62 -0.87 -13.39
N SER A 312 12.77 -1.42 -13.02
CA SER A 312 13.76 -0.74 -12.19
C SER A 312 14.32 0.51 -12.87
N ASN A 313 14.64 0.41 -14.18
CA ASN A 313 15.09 1.54 -14.98
C ASN A 313 14.01 2.63 -15.09
N TRP A 314 12.76 2.23 -15.32
CA TRP A 314 11.63 3.16 -15.34
C TRP A 314 11.47 3.89 -14.02
N ASN A 315 11.49 3.16 -12.90
CA ASN A 315 11.42 3.75 -11.56
C ASN A 315 12.59 4.72 -11.27
N ASN A 316 13.79 4.46 -11.80
CA ASN A 316 14.91 5.38 -11.64
C ASN A 316 14.68 6.72 -12.36
N VAL A 317 14.10 6.69 -13.56
CA VAL A 317 13.73 7.92 -14.29
C VAL A 317 12.57 8.63 -13.59
N LEU A 318 11.54 7.90 -13.17
CA LEU A 318 10.37 8.46 -12.47
C LEU A 318 10.77 9.20 -11.19
N ARG A 319 11.67 8.65 -10.38
CA ARG A 319 12.15 9.32 -9.14
C ARG A 319 12.93 10.62 -9.39
N GLN A 320 13.43 10.84 -10.61
CA GLN A 320 14.18 12.05 -10.98
C GLN A 320 13.29 13.15 -11.58
N ASN A 321 12.01 12.86 -11.84
CA ASN A 321 11.11 13.76 -12.54
C ASN A 321 9.85 14.02 -11.71
N GLU A 322 9.58 15.30 -11.45
CA GLU A 322 8.36 15.72 -10.77
C GLU A 322 7.16 15.70 -11.74
N LEU A 323 6.09 15.04 -11.29
CA LEU A 323 4.81 14.93 -11.98
C LEU A 323 3.79 15.89 -11.36
N ALA A 324 2.85 16.37 -12.17
CA ALA A 324 1.68 17.12 -11.72
C ALA A 324 0.41 16.55 -12.37
N TYR A 325 -0.73 16.69 -11.68
CA TYR A 325 -2.01 16.42 -12.33
C TYR A 325 -2.17 17.39 -13.51
N GLY A 326 -2.64 16.88 -14.65
CA GLY A 326 -2.62 17.58 -15.94
C GLY A 326 -1.38 17.32 -16.80
N ASP A 327 -0.35 16.65 -16.28
CA ASP A 327 0.68 16.06 -17.14
C ASP A 327 0.04 14.99 -18.05
N VAL A 328 0.52 14.90 -19.29
CA VAL A 328 0.03 13.95 -20.28
C VAL A 328 1.09 12.91 -20.57
N LEU A 329 0.71 11.64 -20.52
CA LEU A 329 1.51 10.48 -20.87
C LEU A 329 1.09 9.98 -22.25
N SER A 330 2.00 9.89 -23.21
CA SER A 330 1.80 9.00 -24.36
C SER A 330 2.30 7.59 -24.02
N PHE A 331 1.56 6.56 -24.44
CA PHE A 331 1.91 5.17 -24.18
C PHE A 331 1.80 4.31 -25.42
N GLU A 332 2.90 3.65 -25.78
CA GLU A 332 3.05 2.85 -26.99
C GLU A 332 3.69 1.51 -26.63
N VAL A 333 3.32 0.45 -27.35
CA VAL A 333 3.91 -0.87 -27.17
C VAL A 333 4.35 -1.40 -28.52
N PHE A 334 5.62 -1.79 -28.58
CA PHE A 334 6.24 -2.34 -29.78
C PHE A 334 6.54 -3.83 -29.59
N ASP A 335 6.61 -4.56 -30.69
CA ASP A 335 7.13 -5.92 -30.71
C ASP A 335 8.65 -5.98 -30.63
N SER A 336 9.20 -7.19 -30.49
CA SER A 336 10.65 -7.40 -30.47
C SER A 336 11.36 -7.01 -31.78
N ALA A 337 10.63 -6.80 -32.87
CA ALA A 337 11.14 -6.35 -34.17
C ALA A 337 10.98 -4.83 -34.38
N GLY A 338 10.42 -4.10 -33.41
CA GLY A 338 10.18 -2.66 -33.48
C GLY A 338 8.88 -2.26 -34.18
N ASN A 339 7.97 -3.19 -34.47
CA ASN A 339 6.66 -2.88 -35.02
C ASN A 339 5.72 -2.40 -33.90
N ASN A 340 5.02 -1.28 -34.13
CA ASN A 340 4.00 -0.80 -33.20
C ASN A 340 2.80 -1.77 -33.17
N LEU A 341 2.31 -2.09 -31.97
CA LEU A 341 1.23 -3.06 -31.77
C LEU A 341 -0.18 -2.46 -31.81
N LEU A 342 -0.30 -1.18 -32.19
CA LEU A 342 -1.56 -0.47 -32.43
C LEU A 342 -2.52 -0.60 -31.24
N GLY A 343 -2.01 -0.39 -30.02
CA GLY A 343 -2.78 -0.47 -28.78
C GLY A 343 -3.25 -1.88 -28.38
N ASN A 344 -2.99 -2.93 -29.17
CA ASN A 344 -3.45 -4.30 -28.85
C ASN A 344 -2.85 -4.87 -27.55
N LYS A 345 -1.71 -4.32 -27.12
CA LYS A 345 -0.98 -4.70 -25.92
C LYS A 345 -0.93 -3.59 -24.87
N THR A 346 -1.80 -2.60 -25.02
CA THR A 346 -2.04 -1.56 -24.01
C THR A 346 -3.40 -1.79 -23.37
N ALA A 347 -3.45 -1.83 -22.04
CA ALA A 347 -4.70 -1.84 -21.30
C ALA A 347 -4.65 -0.82 -20.16
N VAL A 348 -5.82 -0.37 -19.71
CA VAL A 348 -5.95 0.53 -18.56
C VAL A 348 -6.93 -0.10 -17.58
N SER A 349 -6.65 0.01 -16.29
CA SER A 349 -7.57 -0.42 -15.25
C SER A 349 -8.77 0.52 -15.16
N ARG A 350 -9.97 -0.06 -15.21
CA ARG A 350 -11.26 0.60 -14.95
C ARG A 350 -12.04 -0.29 -13.99
N ASN A 351 -12.32 0.19 -12.79
CA ASN A 351 -13.02 -0.59 -11.76
C ASN A 351 -12.40 -1.98 -11.54
N GLU A 352 -11.07 -2.04 -11.40
CA GLU A 352 -10.31 -3.28 -11.21
C GLU A 352 -10.37 -4.27 -12.38
N GLN A 353 -10.77 -3.82 -13.58
CA GLN A 353 -10.78 -4.62 -14.80
C GLN A 353 -9.90 -3.98 -15.88
N LEU A 354 -9.17 -4.80 -16.62
CA LEU A 354 -8.32 -4.32 -17.72
C LEU A 354 -9.14 -4.07 -18.98
N VAL A 355 -9.10 -2.84 -19.48
CA VAL A 355 -9.84 -2.40 -20.68
C VAL A 355 -8.86 -1.93 -21.75
N LYS A 356 -9.07 -2.37 -23.00
CA LYS A 356 -8.31 -1.91 -24.17
C LYS A 356 -9.06 -0.77 -24.86
N GLU A 357 -8.66 0.46 -24.59
CA GLU A 357 -9.37 1.67 -25.06
C GLU A 357 -8.87 2.22 -26.40
N VAL A 358 -7.73 1.71 -26.89
CA VAL A 358 -6.93 2.32 -27.98
C VAL A 358 -6.51 1.33 -29.06
N ILE A 359 -7.25 0.24 -29.24
CA ILE A 359 -7.02 -0.73 -30.31
C ILE A 359 -7.12 -0.01 -31.67
N GLY A 360 -6.14 -0.24 -32.53
CA GLY A 360 -6.04 0.38 -33.86
C GLY A 360 -5.31 1.73 -33.87
N HIS A 361 -5.00 2.29 -32.71
CA HIS A 361 -4.25 3.54 -32.60
C HIS A 361 -2.79 3.25 -32.22
N PRO A 362 -1.81 3.77 -32.98
CA PRO A 362 -0.40 3.52 -32.70
C PRO A 362 0.06 4.15 -31.39
N GLN A 363 -0.54 5.29 -31.04
CA GLN A 363 -0.20 6.08 -29.87
C GLN A 363 -1.46 6.47 -29.12
N ALA A 364 -1.41 6.39 -27.79
CA ALA A 364 -2.49 6.78 -26.89
C ALA A 364 -1.99 7.85 -25.94
N PHE A 365 -2.78 8.90 -25.71
CA PHE A 365 -2.47 9.96 -24.75
C PHE A 365 -3.40 9.86 -23.54
N TYR A 366 -2.83 9.87 -22.35
CA TYR A 366 -3.57 9.86 -21.10
C TYR A 366 -3.15 11.04 -20.23
N GLU A 367 -4.10 11.85 -19.82
CA GLU A 367 -3.92 12.84 -18.77
C GLU A 367 -3.86 12.15 -17.40
N LEU A 368 -2.89 12.56 -16.58
CA LEU A 368 -2.82 12.15 -15.17
C LEU A 368 -3.82 12.97 -14.35
N THR A 369 -4.80 12.31 -13.76
CA THR A 369 -5.81 12.93 -12.88
C THR A 369 -5.83 12.24 -11.52
N ALA A 370 -6.43 12.88 -10.50
CA ALA A 370 -6.63 12.26 -9.19
C ALA A 370 -7.48 10.97 -9.25
N ASN A 371 -8.31 10.83 -10.29
CA ASN A 371 -9.15 9.66 -10.51
C ASN A 371 -8.52 8.63 -11.48
N GLY A 372 -7.25 8.79 -11.84
CA GLY A 372 -6.54 7.88 -12.74
C GLY A 372 -6.18 8.48 -14.10
N PHE A 373 -5.89 7.59 -15.04
CA PHE A 373 -5.52 7.92 -16.42
C PHE A 373 -6.76 8.26 -17.25
N ASN A 374 -6.93 9.53 -17.59
CA ASN A 374 -8.01 10.02 -18.45
C ASN A 374 -7.57 10.00 -19.92
N LEU A 375 -8.28 9.26 -20.78
CA LEU A 375 -7.90 9.10 -22.20
C LEU A 375 -8.23 10.36 -23.00
N LEU A 376 -7.22 10.94 -23.65
CA LEU A 376 -7.37 12.02 -24.60
C LEU A 376 -7.65 11.46 -26.01
N ARG A 377 -8.48 12.18 -26.76
CA ARG A 377 -8.86 11.83 -28.15
C ARG A 377 -8.16 12.72 -29.18
N ILE A 378 -7.27 13.61 -28.73
CA ILE A 378 -6.59 14.63 -29.51
C ILE A 378 -5.87 14.11 -30.76
N ASN A 379 -5.41 12.86 -30.78
CA ASN A 379 -4.71 12.23 -31.90
C ASN A 379 -5.58 11.22 -32.69
N GLN A 380 -6.91 11.30 -32.56
CA GLN A 380 -7.87 10.36 -33.16
C GLN A 380 -8.79 11.00 -34.21
N LEU A 381 -8.54 12.26 -34.61
CA LEU A 381 -9.30 12.91 -35.68
C LEU A 381 -9.01 12.25 -37.02
N LYS A 382 -10.04 12.18 -37.86
CA LYS A 382 -9.93 11.66 -39.22
C LYS A 382 -9.39 12.75 -40.13
N VAL A 383 -8.19 12.55 -40.66
CA VAL A 383 -7.60 13.43 -41.67
C VAL A 383 -8.10 13.02 -43.06
N GLU A 384 -8.68 13.96 -43.79
CA GLU A 384 -9.08 13.81 -45.18
C GLU A 384 -8.29 14.75 -46.08
N THR A 385 -8.07 14.34 -47.33
CA THR A 385 -7.47 15.23 -48.34
C THR A 385 -8.44 16.33 -48.71
N GLN A 386 -7.97 17.57 -48.59
CA GLN A 386 -8.73 18.77 -48.91
C GLN A 386 -8.43 19.25 -50.33
N THR A 387 -9.39 19.91 -50.97
CA THR A 387 -9.19 20.57 -52.27
C THR A 387 -9.36 22.07 -52.12
N ILE A 388 -8.41 22.84 -52.64
CA ILE A 388 -8.38 24.30 -52.56
C ILE A 388 -7.95 24.92 -53.90
N GLU A 389 -8.30 26.18 -54.13
CA GLU A 389 -7.85 26.90 -55.33
C GLU A 389 -6.43 27.47 -55.18
N SER A 390 -5.71 27.54 -56.29
CA SER A 390 -4.39 28.18 -56.38
C SER A 390 -4.51 29.68 -56.10
N GLY A 391 -3.57 30.21 -55.31
CA GLY A 391 -3.48 31.63 -55.00
C GLY A 391 -4.23 32.08 -53.74
N LEU A 392 -4.90 31.17 -53.01
CA LEU A 392 -5.46 31.49 -51.70
C LEU A 392 -4.38 31.99 -50.74
N THR A 393 -4.71 33.05 -50.01
CA THR A 393 -3.86 33.66 -48.98
C THR A 393 -3.95 32.89 -47.66
N GLU A 394 -2.93 33.06 -46.81
CA GLU A 394 -2.90 32.47 -45.46
C GLU A 394 -4.11 32.92 -44.60
N GLU A 395 -4.59 34.15 -44.79
CA GLU A 395 -5.77 34.68 -44.10
C GLU A 395 -7.06 33.96 -44.53
N GLU A 396 -7.24 33.75 -45.84
CA GLU A 396 -8.40 33.02 -46.39
C GLU A 396 -8.39 31.55 -45.97
N LEU A 397 -7.20 30.94 -45.89
CA LEU A 397 -7.04 29.59 -45.36
C LEU A 397 -7.40 29.54 -43.87
N SER A 398 -6.92 30.50 -43.09
CA SER A 398 -7.19 30.56 -41.64
C SER A 398 -8.67 30.74 -41.31
N GLN A 399 -9.39 31.58 -42.07
CA GLN A 399 -10.82 31.80 -41.89
C GLN A 399 -11.66 30.53 -42.11
N ASN A 400 -11.14 29.57 -42.89
CA ASN A 400 -11.82 28.31 -43.22
C ASN A 400 -11.19 27.10 -42.52
N ILE A 401 -10.32 27.29 -41.53
CA ILE A 401 -9.49 26.21 -40.97
C ILE A 401 -10.31 25.02 -40.43
N GLU A 402 -11.45 25.28 -39.79
CA GLU A 402 -12.35 24.26 -39.26
C GLU A 402 -12.94 23.36 -40.35
N SER A 403 -13.01 23.83 -41.60
CA SER A 403 -13.47 23.02 -42.73
C SER A 403 -12.43 22.00 -43.21
N TYR A 404 -11.15 22.22 -42.92
CA TYR A 404 -10.05 21.37 -43.38
C TYR A 404 -9.73 20.20 -42.44
N LEU A 405 -10.25 20.24 -41.21
CA LEU A 405 -10.09 19.17 -40.23
C LEU A 405 -11.32 19.13 -39.32
N SER A 406 -12.18 18.12 -39.51
CA SER A 406 -13.39 17.95 -38.69
C SER A 406 -13.06 17.44 -37.28
N THR A 407 -13.71 18.04 -36.29
CA THR A 407 -13.75 17.58 -34.89
C THR A 407 -15.07 16.91 -34.52
N ASP A 408 -15.89 16.54 -35.52
CA ASP A 408 -17.20 15.93 -35.30
C ASP A 408 -17.09 14.67 -34.43
N GLY A 409 -17.89 14.64 -33.36
CA GLY A 409 -17.88 13.55 -32.36
C GLY A 409 -16.88 13.75 -31.22
N PHE A 410 -16.15 14.87 -31.19
CA PHE A 410 -15.19 15.20 -30.14
C PHE A 410 -15.41 16.62 -29.59
N ASP A 411 -16.39 16.77 -28.70
CA ASP A 411 -16.79 18.07 -28.14
C ASP A 411 -15.68 18.81 -27.38
N THR A 412 -14.65 18.09 -26.93
CA THR A 412 -13.51 18.63 -26.18
C THR A 412 -12.37 19.12 -27.07
N ILE A 413 -12.43 18.89 -28.38
CA ILE A 413 -11.36 19.19 -29.34
C ILE A 413 -11.74 20.38 -30.22
N HIS A 414 -10.83 21.34 -30.34
CA HIS A 414 -10.98 22.52 -31.18
C HIS A 414 -9.79 22.72 -32.09
N VAL A 415 -10.05 23.11 -33.33
CA VAL A 415 -9.01 23.54 -34.28
C VAL A 415 -8.55 24.93 -33.90
N THR A 416 -7.23 25.16 -33.81
CA THR A 416 -6.70 26.45 -33.35
C THR A 416 -6.13 27.28 -34.50
N LYS A 417 -5.10 26.78 -35.20
CA LYS A 417 -4.36 27.55 -36.21
C LYS A 417 -3.56 26.65 -37.15
N PHE A 418 -3.13 27.21 -38.28
CA PHE A 418 -2.07 26.62 -39.08
C PHE A 418 -0.70 26.86 -38.42
N ILE A 419 0.06 25.78 -38.24
CA ILE A 419 1.50 25.83 -37.92
C ILE A 419 2.31 25.99 -39.21
N GLN A 420 1.83 25.36 -40.28
CA GLN A 420 2.41 25.45 -41.61
C GLN A 420 1.27 25.49 -42.63
N TYR A 421 1.25 26.52 -43.46
CA TYR A 421 0.28 26.61 -44.55
C TYR A 421 0.67 25.69 -45.71
N PRO A 422 -0.31 25.11 -46.43
CA PRO A 422 -0.04 24.47 -47.71
C PRO A 422 0.46 25.51 -48.73
N ASP A 423 1.45 25.15 -49.54
CA ASP A 423 1.85 25.94 -50.71
C ASP A 423 0.71 26.00 -51.74
N THR A 424 0.13 27.19 -51.91
CA THR A 424 -0.97 27.48 -52.87
C THR A 424 -0.48 28.14 -54.15
N SER A 425 0.84 28.35 -54.32
CA SER A 425 1.40 29.14 -55.44
C SER A 425 1.32 28.43 -56.79
N LYS A 426 1.14 27.10 -56.79
CA LYS A 426 1.07 26.25 -57.97
C LYS A 426 0.08 25.12 -57.75
N ALA A 427 -0.60 24.72 -58.82
CA ALA A 427 -1.42 23.52 -58.79
C ALA A 427 -0.56 22.27 -58.52
N GLY A 428 -1.11 21.33 -57.74
CA GLY A 428 -0.42 20.12 -57.32
C GLY A 428 -0.79 19.68 -55.91
N THR A 429 -0.04 18.72 -55.35
CA THR A 429 -0.22 18.26 -53.98
C THR A 429 0.64 19.07 -53.03
N SER A 430 0.08 19.44 -51.88
CA SER A 430 0.75 20.18 -50.81
C SER A 430 0.30 19.65 -49.45
N ASN A 431 0.99 20.02 -48.38
CA ASN A 431 0.60 19.66 -47.01
C ASN A 431 0.53 20.92 -46.15
N GLY A 432 -0.52 21.00 -45.33
CA GLY A 432 -0.59 21.94 -44.22
C GLY A 432 -0.42 21.21 -42.89
N ILE A 433 0.03 21.93 -41.87
CA ILE A 433 0.03 21.45 -40.48
C ILE A 433 -0.98 22.28 -39.71
N ILE A 434 -2.01 21.62 -39.18
CA ILE A 434 -3.08 22.23 -38.39
C ILE A 434 -2.89 21.80 -36.93
N GLU A 435 -2.81 22.78 -36.02
CA GLU A 435 -2.83 22.55 -34.59
C GLU A 435 -4.28 22.42 -34.11
N VAL A 436 -4.52 21.44 -33.25
CA VAL A 436 -5.75 21.30 -32.48
C VAL A 436 -5.41 21.31 -30.99
N GLU A 437 -6.38 21.68 -30.18
CA GLU A 437 -6.29 21.57 -28.73
C GLU A 437 -7.41 20.70 -28.17
N GLU A 438 -7.12 19.96 -27.09
CA GLU A 438 -8.12 19.25 -26.30
C GLU A 438 -8.12 19.78 -24.86
N THR A 439 -9.30 20.05 -24.32
CA THR A 439 -9.46 20.49 -22.92
C THR A 439 -9.18 19.35 -21.95
N LEU A 440 -8.31 19.60 -20.97
CA LEU A 440 -7.93 18.63 -19.92
C LEU A 440 -8.96 18.60 -18.79
N ALA A 441 -9.20 17.43 -18.18
CA ALA A 441 -10.15 17.26 -17.08
C ALA A 441 -9.71 18.00 -15.80
N THR A 442 -8.41 18.19 -15.62
CA THR A 442 -7.81 18.98 -14.52
C THR A 442 -7.76 20.48 -14.83
N GLY A 443 -8.14 20.89 -16.05
CA GLY A 443 -8.08 22.26 -16.54
C GLY A 443 -6.85 22.54 -17.40
N GLY A 444 -6.95 23.55 -18.28
CA GLY A 444 -5.96 23.82 -19.33
C GLY A 444 -6.20 23.00 -20.58
N THR A 445 -5.23 23.00 -21.50
CA THR A 445 -5.33 22.31 -22.79
C THR A 445 -4.05 21.56 -23.11
N ALA A 446 -4.19 20.48 -23.88
CA ALA A 446 -3.09 19.84 -24.59
C ALA A 446 -3.19 20.18 -26.08
N THR A 447 -2.07 20.32 -26.79
CA THR A 447 -2.07 20.62 -28.23
C THR A 447 -1.43 19.51 -29.05
N TYR A 448 -1.93 19.29 -30.27
CA TYR A 448 -1.43 18.29 -31.21
C TYR A 448 -1.48 18.81 -32.65
N ASN A 449 -0.51 18.40 -33.47
CA ASN A 449 -0.35 18.87 -34.84
C ASN A 449 -0.71 17.77 -35.85
N TYR A 450 -1.73 18.01 -36.66
CA TYR A 450 -2.12 17.15 -37.78
C TYR A 450 -1.47 17.62 -39.07
N THR A 451 -0.88 16.68 -39.82
CA THR A 451 -0.53 16.93 -41.22
C THR A 451 -1.74 16.65 -42.09
N VAL A 452 -2.28 17.68 -42.73
CA VAL A 452 -3.45 17.60 -43.61
C VAL A 452 -2.99 17.72 -45.06
N PRO A 453 -3.31 16.74 -45.93
CA PRO A 453 -2.97 16.82 -47.34
C PRO A 453 -3.95 17.71 -48.12
N PHE A 454 -3.42 18.51 -49.03
CA PHE A 454 -4.16 19.42 -49.90
C PHE A 454 -3.88 19.14 -51.38
N ILE A 455 -4.92 19.22 -52.20
CA ILE A 455 -4.84 19.28 -53.66
C ILE A 455 -5.15 20.73 -54.05
N VAL A 456 -4.17 21.40 -54.65
CA VAL A 456 -4.30 22.75 -55.18
C VAL A 456 -4.68 22.66 -56.65
N GLU A 457 -5.85 23.18 -57.00
CA GLU A 457 -6.34 23.25 -58.37
C GLU A 457 -6.12 24.63 -58.96
N ASN A 458 -5.93 24.73 -60.28
CA ASN A 458 -5.81 26.05 -60.92
C ASN A 458 -7.13 26.82 -60.74
N SER A 459 -7.03 28.08 -60.31
CA SER A 459 -8.21 28.95 -60.21
C SER A 459 -8.95 28.99 -61.56
N THR A 460 -10.27 28.82 -61.50
CA THR A 460 -11.13 28.80 -62.69
C THR A 460 -11.65 30.19 -63.07
N GLU A 461 -11.14 31.27 -62.46
CA GLU A 461 -11.48 32.63 -62.87
C GLU A 461 -11.04 32.87 -64.34
N TRP A 462 -12.05 33.00 -65.21
CA TRP A 462 -11.82 33.43 -66.59
C TRP A 462 -11.34 34.88 -66.56
N ILE A 463 -10.11 35.12 -66.99
CA ILE A 463 -9.68 36.47 -67.37
C ILE A 463 -10.54 36.87 -68.58
N ASP A 464 -11.48 37.80 -68.41
CA ASP A 464 -12.20 38.45 -69.51
C ASP A 464 -11.22 39.37 -70.25
N VAL A 465 -10.39 38.78 -71.12
CA VAL A 465 -9.51 39.54 -72.01
C VAL A 465 -10.41 40.20 -73.05
N LYS A 466 -10.78 41.47 -72.83
CA LYS A 466 -11.28 42.34 -73.88
C LYS A 466 -10.18 42.56 -74.92
N ILE A 467 -10.09 41.67 -75.91
CA ILE A 467 -9.33 41.92 -77.13
C ILE A 467 -10.10 43.02 -77.90
N PRO A 468 -9.53 44.22 -78.12
CA PRO A 468 -10.22 45.25 -78.89
C PRO A 468 -10.43 44.78 -80.34
N LYS A 469 -11.70 44.66 -80.75
CA LYS A 469 -12.09 44.46 -82.16
C LYS A 469 -11.92 45.75 -82.96
N LYS A 470 -10.70 46.06 -83.37
CA LYS A 470 -10.33 46.66 -84.68
C LYS A 470 -8.87 47.11 -84.66
N LEU A 471 -8.01 46.37 -85.35
CA LEU A 471 -6.86 46.98 -86.03
C LEU A 471 -7.40 47.62 -87.32
N LEU A 472 -7.40 48.94 -87.37
CA LEU A 472 -7.58 49.70 -88.60
C LEU A 472 -6.22 49.75 -89.30
N PHE A 473 -6.08 49.03 -90.41
CA PHE A 473 -5.03 49.27 -91.39
C PHE A 473 -5.41 50.52 -92.19
N GLY A 474 -4.72 51.63 -91.92
CA GLY A 474 -4.81 52.87 -92.69
C GLY A 474 -3.64 52.95 -93.67
N THR A 475 -3.99 53.06 -94.95
CA THR A 475 -3.13 53.12 -96.13
C THR A 475 -2.29 54.39 -96.21
N THR A 476 -1.19 54.26 -96.93
CA THR A 476 -0.29 55.29 -97.46
C THR A 476 -1.01 56.46 -98.14
N ASP A 477 -0.48 57.68 -97.92
CA ASP A 477 -0.10 58.69 -98.92
C ASP A 477 0.63 59.82 -98.15
N ALA A 478 1.94 60.03 -98.33
CA ALA A 478 2.63 60.76 -99.41
C ALA A 478 2.70 62.29 -99.19
N ASN A 479 3.94 62.77 -99.11
CA ASN A 479 4.45 64.16 -99.27
C ASN A 479 4.10 65.15 -98.14
N SER A 480 5.03 65.91 -97.58
CA SER A 480 6.28 66.51 -98.10
C SER A 480 7.27 66.82 -97.00
#